data_AF-A0A0Q9BZP6-F1
#
_entry.id   AF-A0A0Q9BZP6-F1
#
_cell.length_a   1.000
_cell.length_b   1.000
_cell.length_c   1.000
_cell.angle_alpha   90.00
_cell.angle_beta   90.00
_cell.angle_gamma   90.00
#
_symmetry.space_group_name_H-M   'P 1'
#
loop_
_entity.id
_entity.type
_entity.pdbx_description
1 polymer ?
#
loop_
_entity_poly.entity_id
_entity_poly.type
_entity_poly.pdbx_seq_one_letter_code
_entity_poly.pdbx_strand_id
1 'polypeptide(L)'
;MVKLRQYIPRVAAGAFILNSGLNKRNADEATAQGIHGMAAGTFPFLEDQDPVQFTRTLSTTEISLGTALLVPFVPTGVVALGLGAFSAGLVAMYLKTPGMTESDGIRPTPQGIGLAKDVFLLGIAGGLLVDALSRKK
;
A
#
# COMPACT_ATOMS: atom_id res chain seq x y z
N MET A 1 0.79 7.73 23.78
CA MET A 1 -0.26 8.32 22.93
C MET A 1 0.33 8.78 21.61
N VAL A 2 -0.38 8.55 20.50
CA VAL A 2 -0.02 9.11 19.19
C VAL A 2 -0.12 10.64 19.25
N LYS A 3 0.89 11.34 18.72
CA LYS A 3 0.87 12.81 18.65
C LYS A 3 0.03 13.25 17.45
N LEU A 4 -0.64 14.40 17.54
CA LEU A 4 -1.48 14.91 16.44
C LEU A 4 -0.75 14.97 15.09
N ARG A 5 0.52 15.41 15.09
CA ARG A 5 1.38 15.45 13.89
C ARG A 5 1.61 14.08 13.23
N GLN A 6 1.51 12.99 13.98
CA GLN A 6 1.57 11.63 13.45
C GLN A 6 0.20 11.11 13.06
N TYR A 7 -0.84 11.56 13.77
CA TYR A 7 -2.18 11.05 13.58
C TYR A 7 -2.79 11.52 12.27
N ILE A 8 -2.58 12.78 11.88
CA ILE A 8 -3.11 13.34 10.62
C ILE A 8 -2.69 12.49 9.40
N PRO A 9 -1.39 12.25 9.14
CA PRO A 9 -0.99 11.44 7.99
C PRO A 9 -1.39 9.96 8.13
N ARG A 10 -1.48 9.42 9.36
CA ARG A 10 -2.01 8.08 9.62
C ARG A 10 -3.49 7.97 9.23
N VAL A 11 -4.31 8.96 9.56
CA VAL A 11 -5.74 8.96 9.21
C VAL A 11 -5.92 9.03 7.71
N ALA A 12 -5.18 9.91 7.03
CA ALA A 12 -5.24 10.02 5.56
C ALA A 12 -4.89 8.69 4.86
N ALA A 13 -3.74 8.09 5.20
CA ALA A 13 -3.32 6.81 4.64
C ALA A 13 -4.28 5.67 5.06
N GLY A 14 -4.65 5.62 6.34
CA GLY A 14 -5.47 4.58 6.92
C GLY A 14 -6.88 4.52 6.34
N ALA A 15 -7.54 5.68 6.15
CA ALA A 15 -8.86 5.75 5.54
C ALA A 15 -8.83 5.31 4.08
N PHE A 16 -7.82 5.74 3.32
CA PHE A 16 -7.66 5.36 1.92
C PHE A 16 -7.44 3.84 1.74
N ILE A 17 -6.52 3.27 2.52
CA ILE A 17 -6.19 1.84 2.47
C ILE A 17 -7.35 0.99 3.00
N LEU A 18 -8.03 1.41 4.08
CA LEU A 18 -9.19 0.70 4.60
C LEU A 18 -10.32 0.64 3.57
N ASN A 19 -10.64 1.77 2.93
CA ASN A 19 -11.63 1.81 1.84
C ASN A 19 -11.23 0.89 0.68
N SER A 20 -9.95 0.92 0.28
CA SER A 20 -9.38 0.04 -0.74
C SER A 20 -9.58 -1.45 -0.41
N GLY A 21 -9.34 -1.84 0.84
CA GLY A 21 -9.51 -3.22 1.30
C GLY A 21 -10.97 -3.66 1.39
N LEU A 22 -11.85 -2.79 1.88
CA LEU A 22 -13.29 -3.06 1.96
C LEU A 22 -13.91 -3.27 0.57
N ASN A 23 -13.50 -2.48 -0.42
CA ASN A 23 -13.97 -2.63 -1.80
C ASN A 23 -13.52 -3.95 -2.45
N LYS A 24 -12.41 -4.54 -2.00
CA LYS A 24 -11.92 -5.84 -2.48
C LYS A 24 -12.50 -7.05 -1.74
N ARG A 25 -13.20 -6.85 -0.62
CA ARG A 25 -13.56 -7.95 0.31
C ARG A 25 -14.47 -9.01 -0.30
N ASN A 26 -15.30 -8.60 -1.25
CA ASN A 26 -16.27 -9.42 -1.97
C ASN A 26 -16.06 -9.32 -3.49
N ALA A 27 -14.80 -9.15 -3.93
CA ALA A 27 -14.47 -9.16 -5.35
C ALA A 27 -14.95 -10.47 -6.00
N ASP A 28 -15.59 -10.37 -7.17
CA ASP A 28 -15.93 -11.53 -7.98
C ASP A 28 -14.67 -12.13 -8.63
N GLU A 29 -14.83 -13.28 -9.28
CA GLU A 29 -13.70 -14.01 -9.87
C GLU A 29 -12.99 -13.22 -10.96
N ALA A 30 -13.73 -12.48 -11.81
CA ALA A 30 -13.15 -11.64 -12.85
C ALA A 30 -12.31 -10.49 -12.26
N THR A 31 -12.82 -9.84 -11.22
CA THR A 31 -12.09 -8.79 -10.49
C THR A 31 -10.84 -9.37 -9.81
N ALA A 32 -10.97 -10.54 -9.20
CA ALA A 32 -9.85 -11.22 -8.55
C ALA A 32 -8.75 -11.60 -9.54
N GLN A 33 -9.11 -12.11 -10.72
CA GLN A 33 -8.18 -12.39 -11.81
C GLN A 33 -7.47 -11.12 -12.29
N GLY A 34 -8.18 -9.99 -12.42
CA GLY A 34 -7.57 -8.72 -12.82
C GLY A 34 -6.56 -8.19 -11.78
N ILE A 35 -6.92 -8.23 -10.50
CA ILE A 35 -6.06 -7.79 -9.38
C ILE A 35 -4.82 -8.69 -9.26
N HIS A 36 -5.01 -10.01 -9.28
CA HIS A 36 -3.93 -10.98 -9.23
C HIS A 36 -3.03 -10.89 -10.46
N GLY A 37 -3.59 -10.81 -11.67
CA GLY A 37 -2.82 -10.70 -12.90
C GLY A 37 -1.93 -9.47 -12.95
N MET A 38 -2.41 -8.33 -12.43
CA MET A 38 -1.59 -7.12 -12.29
C MET A 38 -0.42 -7.35 -11.32
N ALA A 39 -0.67 -8.01 -10.18
CA ALA A 39 0.36 -8.30 -9.18
C ALA A 39 1.37 -9.34 -9.69
N ALA A 40 0.92 -10.45 -10.26
CA ALA A 40 1.74 -11.53 -10.79
C ALA A 40 2.61 -11.06 -11.96
N GLY A 41 2.10 -10.19 -12.84
CA GLY A 41 2.88 -9.58 -13.91
C GLY A 41 4.07 -8.74 -13.42
N THR A 42 4.04 -8.26 -12.18
CA THR A 42 5.17 -7.57 -11.53
C THR A 42 6.02 -8.52 -10.68
N PHE A 43 5.36 -9.45 -10.00
CA PHE A 43 5.92 -10.34 -8.98
C PHE A 43 5.69 -11.80 -9.39
N PRO A 44 6.59 -12.41 -10.16
CA PRO A 44 6.39 -13.76 -10.71
C PRO A 44 6.13 -14.85 -9.65
N PHE A 45 6.61 -14.65 -8.43
CA PHE A 45 6.36 -15.57 -7.31
C PHE A 45 4.88 -15.65 -6.88
N LEU A 46 4.01 -14.77 -7.39
CA LEU A 46 2.58 -14.80 -7.16
C LEU A 46 1.80 -15.61 -8.20
N GLU A 47 2.42 -16.01 -9.32
CA GLU A 47 1.74 -16.68 -10.45
C GLU A 47 0.96 -17.92 -10.03
N ASP A 48 1.53 -18.73 -9.13
CA ASP A 48 0.92 -20.00 -8.67
C ASP A 48 -0.16 -19.82 -7.59
N GLN A 49 -0.42 -18.58 -7.14
CA GLN A 49 -1.46 -18.33 -6.15
C GLN A 49 -2.84 -18.26 -6.81
N ASP A 50 -3.82 -18.89 -6.17
CA ASP A 50 -5.22 -18.74 -6.58
C ASP A 50 -5.66 -17.25 -6.53
N PRO A 51 -6.19 -16.68 -7.62
CA PRO A 51 -6.53 -15.26 -7.70
C PRO A 51 -7.52 -14.78 -6.64
N VAL A 52 -8.51 -15.62 -6.29
CA VAL A 52 -9.54 -15.31 -5.30
C VAL A 52 -8.93 -15.29 -3.89
N GLN A 53 -8.10 -16.28 -3.57
CA GLN A 53 -7.35 -16.33 -2.31
C GLN A 53 -6.38 -15.17 -2.18
N PHE A 54 -5.63 -14.84 -3.25
CA PHE A 54 -4.74 -13.69 -3.28
C PHE A 54 -5.51 -12.40 -2.98
N THR A 55 -6.60 -12.15 -3.71
CA THR A 55 -7.40 -10.93 -3.56
C THR A 55 -8.03 -10.83 -2.17
N ARG A 56 -8.50 -11.94 -1.60
CA ARG A 56 -9.02 -11.99 -0.23
C ARG A 56 -7.94 -11.71 0.82
N THR A 57 -6.73 -12.22 0.61
CA THR A 57 -5.56 -11.98 1.48
C THR A 57 -5.13 -10.52 1.41
N LEU A 58 -5.07 -9.95 0.21
CA LEU A 58 -4.78 -8.54 -0.02
C LEU A 58 -5.81 -7.65 0.66
N SER A 59 -7.11 -7.92 0.46
CA SER A 59 -8.21 -7.20 1.13
C SER A 59 -8.07 -7.24 2.65
N THR A 60 -7.80 -8.41 3.22
CA THR A 60 -7.62 -8.58 4.68
C THR A 60 -6.42 -7.79 5.18
N THR A 61 -5.33 -7.78 4.42
CA THR A 61 -4.11 -7.03 4.73
C THR A 61 -4.36 -5.52 4.71
N GLU A 62 -5.05 -5.02 3.67
CA GLU A 62 -5.42 -3.61 3.55
C GLU A 62 -6.36 -3.18 4.69
N ILE A 63 -7.38 -3.97 5.01
CA ILE A 63 -8.28 -3.68 6.14
C ILE A 63 -7.49 -3.63 7.45
N SER A 64 -6.64 -4.62 7.70
CA SER A 64 -5.85 -4.69 8.94
C SER A 64 -4.89 -3.51 9.08
N LEU A 65 -4.15 -3.17 8.01
CA LEU A 65 -3.23 -2.04 7.98
C LEU A 65 -3.98 -0.70 8.10
N GLY A 66 -5.08 -0.54 7.37
CA GLY A 66 -5.93 0.65 7.40
C GLY A 66 -6.50 0.91 8.80
N THR A 67 -7.07 -0.11 9.44
CA THR A 67 -7.55 -0.03 10.82
C THR A 67 -6.42 0.27 11.81
N ALA A 68 -5.25 -0.39 11.68
CA ALA A 68 -4.10 -0.14 12.54
C ALA A 68 -3.60 1.31 12.46
N LEU A 69 -3.63 1.91 11.26
CA LEU A 69 -3.29 3.31 11.05
C LEU A 69 -4.30 4.25 11.73
N LEU A 70 -5.61 3.95 11.62
CA LEU A 70 -6.69 4.76 12.17
C LEU A 70 -6.78 4.73 13.70
N VAL A 71 -6.52 3.60 14.36
CA VAL A 71 -6.65 3.53 15.81
C VAL A 71 -5.41 4.12 16.52
N PRO A 72 -5.58 4.85 17.64
CA PRO A 72 -4.47 5.52 18.33
C PRO A 72 -3.63 4.58 19.21
N PHE A 73 -3.99 3.29 19.29
CA PHE A 73 -3.39 2.32 20.20
C PHE A 73 -2.18 1.58 19.60
N VAL A 74 -2.02 1.58 18.26
CA VAL A 74 -0.88 0.91 17.62
C VAL A 74 0.35 1.85 17.59
N PRO A 75 1.51 1.40 18.09
CA PRO A 75 2.74 2.20 18.10
C PRO A 75 3.09 2.73 16.70
N THR A 76 3.48 4.01 16.61
CA THR A 76 3.75 4.66 15.31
C THR A 76 4.85 3.97 14.51
N GLY A 77 5.92 3.49 15.17
CA GLY A 77 6.98 2.76 14.47
C GLY A 77 6.49 1.48 13.79
N VAL A 78 5.55 0.76 14.42
CA VAL A 78 4.99 -0.49 13.87
C VAL A 78 4.15 -0.20 12.63
N VAL A 79 3.22 0.76 12.69
CA VAL A 79 2.42 1.11 11.51
C VAL A 79 3.26 1.76 10.41
N ALA A 80 4.33 2.48 10.76
CA ALA A 80 5.22 3.08 9.77
C ALA A 80 5.97 2.00 8.99
N LEU A 81 6.44 0.93 9.65
CA LEU A 81 7.06 -0.21 8.99
C LEU A 81 6.06 -0.96 8.11
N GLY A 82 4.85 -1.23 8.61
CA GLY A 82 3.79 -1.88 7.85
C GLY A 82 3.39 -1.09 6.60
N LEU A 83 3.14 0.22 6.76
CA LEU A 83 2.82 1.12 5.65
C LEU A 83 4.00 1.24 4.68
N GLY A 84 5.23 1.28 5.19
CA GLY A 84 6.44 1.34 4.38
C GLY A 84 6.62 0.11 3.50
N ALA A 85 6.47 -1.09 4.06
CA ALA A 85 6.53 -2.33 3.29
C ALA A 85 5.41 -2.42 2.24
N PHE A 86 4.17 -2.09 2.63
CA PHE A 86 3.02 -2.10 1.73
C PHE A 86 3.20 -1.11 0.56
N SER A 87 3.51 0.15 0.86
CA SER A 87 3.69 1.19 -0.16
C SER A 87 4.95 0.98 -1.01
N ALA A 88 6.02 0.41 -0.46
CA ALA A 88 7.18 0.02 -1.25
C ALA A 88 6.82 -1.06 -2.29
N GLY A 89 5.94 -2.01 -1.93
CA GLY A 89 5.38 -2.98 -2.88
C GLY A 89 4.62 -2.30 -4.02
N LEU A 90 3.77 -1.32 -3.71
CA LEU A 90 3.02 -0.56 -4.72
C LEU A 90 3.93 0.29 -5.62
N VAL A 91 4.93 0.95 -5.05
CA VAL A 91 5.94 1.70 -5.83
C VAL A 91 6.78 0.75 -6.68
N ALA A 92 7.10 -0.45 -6.20
CA ALA A 92 7.75 -1.47 -7.02
C ALA A 92 6.86 -1.93 -8.17
N MET A 93 5.54 -2.10 -7.96
CA MET A 93 4.59 -2.34 -9.05
C MET A 93 4.61 -1.22 -10.08
N TYR A 94 4.55 0.04 -9.64
CA TYR A 94 4.65 1.20 -10.53
C TYR A 94 5.91 1.16 -11.40
N LEU A 95 7.08 0.94 -10.81
CA LEU A 95 8.36 1.01 -11.53
C LEU A 95 8.63 -0.20 -12.42
N LYS A 96 8.08 -1.37 -12.09
CA LYS A 96 8.37 -2.63 -12.79
C LYS A 96 7.31 -3.04 -13.81
N THR A 97 6.09 -2.52 -13.70
CA THR A 97 5.02 -2.84 -14.66
C THR A 97 5.31 -2.14 -16.00
N PRO A 98 5.41 -2.88 -17.12
CA PRO A 98 5.64 -2.28 -18.43
C PRO A 98 4.56 -1.24 -18.80
N GLY A 99 5.00 -0.10 -19.34
CA GLY A 99 4.10 0.97 -19.78
C GLY A 99 3.63 1.93 -18.69
N MET A 100 4.03 1.74 -17.42
CA MET A 100 3.71 2.67 -16.33
C MET A 100 4.66 3.86 -16.24
N THR A 101 5.88 3.74 -16.75
CA THR A 101 6.87 4.81 -16.78
C THR A 101 7.16 5.26 -18.22
N GLU A 102 7.56 6.53 -18.38
CA GLU A 102 8.16 7.03 -19.62
C GLU A 102 9.46 6.28 -19.95
N SER A 103 10.10 6.64 -21.08
CA SER A 103 11.36 6.04 -21.53
C SER A 103 12.53 6.16 -20.55
N ASP A 104 12.43 7.05 -19.55
CA ASP A 104 13.43 7.21 -18.49
C ASP A 104 13.29 6.23 -17.33
N GLY A 105 12.20 5.43 -17.29
CA GLY A 105 11.96 4.46 -16.23
C GLY A 105 11.55 5.06 -14.88
N ILE A 106 11.26 6.36 -14.80
CA ILE A 106 10.97 7.06 -13.53
C ILE A 106 9.67 7.86 -13.58
N ARG A 107 9.46 8.67 -14.63
CA ARG A 107 8.28 9.56 -14.72
C ARG A 107 7.06 8.78 -15.16
N PRO A 108 5.85 9.05 -14.62
CA PRO A 108 4.68 8.25 -14.93
C PRO A 108 4.14 8.57 -16.32
N THR A 109 3.75 7.54 -17.06
CA THR A 109 2.83 7.71 -18.20
C THR A 109 1.44 8.11 -17.69
N PRO A 110 0.52 8.56 -18.57
CA PRO A 110 -0.87 8.80 -18.17
C PRO A 110 -1.53 7.59 -17.48
N GLN A 111 -1.17 6.36 -17.88
CA GLN A 111 -1.62 5.12 -17.28
C GLN A 111 -0.98 4.88 -15.91
N GLY A 112 0.31 5.20 -15.76
CA GLY A 112 1.08 5.00 -14.53
C GLY A 112 0.75 5.93 -13.38
N ILE A 113 0.09 7.06 -13.62
CA ILE A 113 -0.31 8.04 -12.58
C ILE A 113 -1.08 7.35 -11.43
N GLY A 114 -1.91 6.37 -11.77
CA GLY A 114 -2.73 5.63 -10.81
C GLY A 114 -1.92 4.93 -9.72
N LEU A 115 -0.75 4.35 -10.06
CA LEU A 115 0.15 3.69 -9.12
C LEU A 115 1.24 4.64 -8.60
N ALA A 116 1.70 5.59 -9.43
CA ALA A 116 2.75 6.53 -9.06
C ALA A 116 2.42 7.34 -7.79
N LYS A 117 1.14 7.67 -7.59
CA LYS A 117 0.67 8.41 -6.41
C LYS A 117 0.96 7.72 -5.07
N ASP A 118 1.20 6.41 -5.07
CA ASP A 118 1.49 5.66 -3.85
C ASP A 118 2.87 6.01 -3.25
N VAL A 119 3.71 6.76 -4.00
CA VAL A 119 4.89 7.43 -3.45
C VAL A 119 4.56 8.33 -2.25
N PHE A 120 3.37 8.91 -2.19
CA PHE A 120 2.94 9.71 -1.05
C PHE A 120 2.73 8.85 0.21
N LEU A 121 2.22 7.63 0.07
CA LEU A 121 2.09 6.68 1.17
C LEU A 121 3.46 6.25 1.69
N LEU A 122 4.42 6.03 0.79
CA LEU A 122 5.80 5.73 1.14
C LEU A 122 6.48 6.91 1.86
N GLY A 123 6.25 8.13 1.40
CA GLY A 123 6.71 9.35 2.06
C GLY A 123 6.13 9.51 3.47
N ILE A 124 4.82 9.25 3.65
CA ILE A 124 4.18 9.24 4.97
C ILE A 124 4.83 8.19 5.88
N ALA A 125 5.04 6.96 5.39
CA ALA A 125 5.70 5.91 6.16
C ALA A 125 7.11 6.34 6.62
N GLY A 126 7.91 6.90 5.71
CA GLY A 126 9.24 7.41 6.03
C GLY A 126 9.23 8.51 7.08
N GLY A 127 8.35 9.51 6.94
CA GLY A 127 8.20 10.58 7.91
C GLY A 127 7.77 10.08 9.30
N LEU A 128 6.83 9.13 9.36
CA LEU A 128 6.40 8.52 10.61
C LEU A 128 7.51 7.68 11.26
N LEU A 129 8.30 6.95 10.45
CA LEU A 129 9.42 6.14 10.93
C LEU A 129 10.53 7.00 11.52
N VAL A 130 10.93 8.06 10.81
CA VAL A 130 11.94 9.02 11.30
C VAL A 130 11.48 9.69 12.60
N ASP A 131 10.24 10.18 12.68
CA ASP A 131 9.71 10.78 13.92
C ASP A 131 9.56 9.76 15.06
N ALA A 132 9.43 8.45 14.77
CA ALA A 132 9.44 7.40 15.79
C ALA A 132 10.87 7.11 16.30
N LEU A 133 11.85 7.05 15.40
CA LEU A 133 13.26 6.79 15.74
C LEU A 133 13.89 7.96 16.50
N SER A 134 13.59 9.20 16.10
CA SER A 134 14.14 10.41 16.73
C SER A 134 13.65 10.68 18.15
N ARG A 135 12.65 9.92 18.65
CA ARG A 135 12.19 10.00 20.05
C ARG A 135 12.87 9.00 20.98
N LYS A 136 13.59 8.03 20.42
CA LYS A 136 14.26 6.97 21.19
C LYS A 136 15.67 7.40 21.64
N LYS A 137 16.09 8.61 21.23
CA LYS A 137 17.18 9.40 21.83
C LYS A 137 16.57 10.44 22.75
#